data_AF-A0A3D0N9G6-F1
#
_entry.id   AF-A0A3D0N9G6-F1
#
_cell.length_a   1.000
_cell.length_b   1.000
_cell.length_c   1.000
_cell.angle_alpha   90.00
_cell.angle_beta   90.00
_cell.angle_gamma   90.00
#
_symmetry.space_group_name_H-M   'P 1'
#
loop_
_entity.id
_entity.type
_entity.pdbx_description
1 polymer ?
#
loop_
_entity_poly.entity_id
_entity_poly.type
_entity_poly.pdbx_seq_one_letter_code
_entity_poly.pdbx_strand_id
1 'polypeptide(L)'
;IMRAPRPTLITSTTGDYFDIKGAWENYRQAKRIYGVLGYPHKVDMVEVEGTHGVKPQSLATIGYWMQRWLLDKDANVPIRNFEQNLQELSVLNCTEKGQVLTLENEKSVFDLNADIARQLSKTRQEKRKDQSDPDLRTEIRNLAGIRSPAKIPVPRMEDIGRVHRDEYHIDKLVLHTDSEIPLPGLTFHPKVPQDSAYLYLTDEGKTGDGQPQGPIEDLVNDGYAVVTLDMRGQGETRTEVRDELLGDWKLFYLAYLQGKTLVGPRTEDAISGAKFIANYALQTDEKRKVHLVGVGQAGIVALHAAAIHPDLFATVTIKNAPQSWTNIVGDQNAQGQLDSIVNGALQVYDLPDLVRLAGGADKVKFETTKD
;
A
#
# COMPACT_ATOMS: atom_id res chain seq x y z
N ILE A 1 -15.99 0.05 -19.96
CA ILE A 1 -16.93 1.18 -19.76
C ILE A 1 -16.19 2.50 -19.51
N MET A 2 -15.26 2.58 -18.57
CA MET A 2 -14.48 3.82 -18.28
C MET A 2 -13.75 4.42 -19.50
N ARG A 3 -13.44 3.62 -20.52
CA ARG A 3 -12.82 4.08 -21.77
C ARG A 3 -13.81 4.68 -22.78
N ALA A 4 -15.11 4.65 -22.52
CA ALA A 4 -16.11 5.14 -23.48
C ALA A 4 -15.93 6.65 -23.76
N PRO A 5 -16.13 7.11 -25.02
CA PRO A 5 -16.47 6.34 -26.21
C PRO A 5 -15.26 5.89 -27.05
N ARG A 6 -14.06 5.75 -26.46
CA ARG A 6 -12.85 5.38 -27.24
C ARG A 6 -13.01 3.99 -27.87
N PRO A 7 -12.57 3.78 -29.13
CA PRO A 7 -12.63 2.48 -29.78
C PRO A 7 -12.01 1.36 -28.94
N THR A 8 -12.75 0.27 -28.73
CA THR A 8 -12.31 -0.89 -27.93
C THR A 8 -12.75 -2.20 -28.59
N LEU A 9 -11.80 -3.09 -28.86
CA LEU A 9 -12.07 -4.46 -29.30
C LEU A 9 -11.77 -5.42 -28.13
N ILE A 10 -12.75 -6.25 -27.79
CA ILE A 10 -12.57 -7.37 -26.85
C ILE A 10 -12.13 -8.58 -27.66
N THR A 11 -11.01 -9.19 -27.29
CA THR A 11 -10.45 -10.36 -27.95
C THR A 11 -10.45 -11.50 -26.95
N SER A 12 -11.16 -12.58 -27.25
CA SER A 12 -11.30 -13.69 -26.31
C SER A 12 -11.19 -15.03 -27.01
N THR A 13 -10.78 -16.04 -26.23
CA THR A 13 -10.77 -17.43 -26.66
C THR A 13 -11.69 -18.26 -25.77
N THR A 14 -12.37 -19.25 -26.35
CA THR A 14 -13.40 -20.05 -25.64
C THR A 14 -12.87 -20.85 -24.46
N GLY A 15 -11.62 -21.32 -24.53
CA GLY A 15 -10.93 -22.12 -23.52
C GLY A 15 -9.82 -21.36 -22.78
N ASP A 16 -9.92 -20.03 -22.72
CA ASP A 16 -9.04 -19.21 -21.88
C ASP A 16 -9.26 -19.52 -20.39
N TYR A 17 -8.27 -19.25 -19.55
CA TYR A 17 -8.46 -19.28 -18.10
C TYR A 17 -9.33 -18.11 -17.61
N PHE A 18 -9.52 -17.08 -18.44
CA PHE A 18 -10.57 -16.09 -18.27
C PHE A 18 -11.90 -16.58 -18.87
N ASP A 19 -12.98 -16.59 -18.07
CA ASP A 19 -14.28 -17.09 -18.51
C ASP A 19 -14.87 -16.29 -19.69
N ILE A 20 -15.13 -17.00 -20.79
CA ILE A 20 -15.72 -16.44 -22.00
C ILE A 20 -17.13 -15.87 -21.76
N LYS A 21 -17.89 -16.43 -20.81
CA LYS A 21 -19.21 -15.88 -20.47
C LYS A 21 -19.07 -14.49 -19.86
N GLY A 22 -18.12 -14.30 -18.94
CA GLY A 22 -17.76 -13.00 -18.38
C GLY A 22 -17.33 -11.99 -19.45
N ALA A 23 -16.58 -12.41 -20.47
CA ALA A 23 -16.22 -11.55 -21.60
C ALA A 23 -17.45 -11.08 -22.40
N TRP A 24 -18.38 -11.98 -22.71
CA TRP A 24 -19.64 -11.65 -23.39
C TRP A 24 -20.56 -10.75 -22.55
N GLU A 25 -20.64 -10.96 -21.25
CA GLU A 25 -21.39 -10.09 -20.33
C GLU A 25 -20.82 -8.67 -20.35
N ASN A 26 -19.50 -8.53 -20.21
CA ASN A 26 -18.82 -7.25 -20.31
C ASN A 26 -19.03 -6.58 -21.68
N TYR A 27 -18.94 -7.34 -22.77
CA TYR A 27 -19.22 -6.82 -24.11
C TYR A 27 -20.64 -6.28 -24.24
N ARG A 28 -21.66 -7.06 -23.83
CA ARG A 28 -23.06 -6.66 -23.93
C ARG A 28 -23.35 -5.42 -23.09
N GLN A 29 -22.80 -5.33 -21.89
CA GLN A 29 -22.90 -4.13 -21.05
C GLN A 29 -22.24 -2.92 -21.75
N ALA A 30 -21.01 -3.07 -22.25
CA ALA A 30 -20.31 -2.02 -22.95
C ALA A 30 -21.05 -1.57 -24.22
N LYS A 31 -21.58 -2.51 -25.02
CA LYS A 31 -22.34 -2.24 -26.25
C LYS A 31 -23.58 -1.40 -25.99
N ARG A 32 -24.33 -1.71 -24.92
CA ARG A 32 -25.49 -0.90 -24.48
C ARG A 32 -25.07 0.53 -24.14
N ILE A 33 -24.02 0.70 -23.34
CA ILE A 33 -23.53 2.02 -22.91
C ILE A 33 -23.01 2.83 -24.10
N TYR A 34 -22.19 2.22 -24.96
CA TYR A 34 -21.71 2.87 -26.18
C TYR A 34 -22.87 3.23 -27.12
N GLY A 35 -23.92 2.41 -27.18
CA GLY A 35 -25.15 2.69 -27.92
C GLY A 35 -25.88 3.94 -27.41
N VAL A 36 -26.07 4.05 -26.09
CA VAL A 36 -26.66 5.25 -25.47
C VAL A 36 -25.82 6.50 -25.76
N LEU A 37 -24.50 6.38 -25.80
CA LEU A 37 -23.59 7.48 -26.13
C LEU A 37 -23.53 7.81 -27.64
N GLY A 38 -24.24 7.08 -28.50
CA GLY A 38 -24.24 7.29 -29.96
C GLY A 38 -23.07 6.66 -30.71
N TYR A 39 -22.28 5.80 -30.06
CA TYR A 39 -21.08 5.16 -30.63
C TYR A 39 -21.10 3.62 -30.56
N PRO A 40 -22.20 2.91 -30.89
CA PRO A 40 -22.26 1.45 -30.76
C PRO A 40 -21.21 0.71 -31.61
N HIS A 41 -20.74 1.34 -32.70
CA HIS A 41 -19.70 0.82 -33.59
C HIS A 41 -18.27 0.98 -33.03
N LYS A 42 -18.07 1.71 -31.91
CA LYS A 42 -16.76 1.88 -31.26
C LYS A 42 -16.46 0.82 -30.20
N VAL A 43 -17.33 -0.18 -30.04
CA VAL A 43 -17.04 -1.35 -29.21
C VAL A 43 -17.47 -2.62 -29.93
N ASP A 44 -16.56 -3.57 -30.01
CA ASP A 44 -16.86 -4.89 -30.58
C ASP A 44 -16.13 -6.02 -29.86
N MET A 45 -16.50 -7.25 -30.19
CA MET A 45 -15.88 -8.47 -29.67
C MET A 45 -15.55 -9.44 -30.80
N VAL A 46 -14.38 -10.07 -30.72
CA VAL A 46 -14.02 -11.25 -31.50
C VAL A 46 -13.76 -12.41 -30.55
N GLU A 47 -14.47 -13.51 -30.78
CA GLU A 47 -14.32 -14.77 -30.09
C GLU A 47 -13.77 -15.81 -31.07
N VAL A 48 -12.78 -16.59 -30.63
CA VAL A 48 -12.20 -17.68 -31.42
C VAL A 48 -12.03 -18.93 -30.56
N GLU A 49 -12.11 -20.10 -31.17
CA GLU A 49 -11.84 -21.36 -30.47
C GLU A 49 -10.39 -21.46 -29.98
N GLY A 50 -10.19 -22.04 -28.79
CA GLY A 50 -8.89 -22.44 -28.29
C GLY A 50 -8.54 -21.89 -26.91
N THR A 51 -7.30 -22.15 -26.48
CA THR A 51 -6.74 -21.71 -25.20
C THR A 51 -6.22 -20.27 -25.25
N HIS A 52 -5.81 -19.76 -24.09
CA HIS A 52 -5.22 -18.43 -23.91
C HIS A 52 -4.24 -18.03 -25.02
N GLY A 53 -4.41 -16.82 -25.55
CA GLY A 53 -3.53 -16.22 -26.55
C GLY A 53 -4.27 -15.61 -27.74
N VAL A 54 -3.51 -15.05 -28.68
CA VAL A 54 -4.04 -14.41 -29.88
C VAL A 54 -4.05 -15.41 -31.04
N LYS A 55 -5.25 -15.79 -31.51
CA LYS A 55 -5.41 -16.69 -32.65
C LYS A 55 -5.30 -15.93 -33.98
N PRO A 56 -4.98 -16.60 -35.11
CA PRO A 56 -4.87 -15.96 -36.43
C PRO A 56 -6.07 -15.07 -36.81
N GLN A 57 -7.29 -15.54 -36.53
CA GLN A 57 -8.50 -14.76 -36.77
C GLN A 57 -8.59 -13.54 -35.85
N SER A 58 -8.33 -13.70 -34.55
CA SER A 58 -8.30 -12.58 -33.60
C SER A 58 -7.28 -11.53 -34.02
N LEU A 59 -6.09 -11.93 -34.49
CA LEU A 59 -5.07 -11.00 -34.96
C LEU A 59 -5.53 -10.23 -36.20
N ALA A 60 -6.14 -10.90 -37.18
CA ALA A 60 -6.69 -10.24 -38.35
C ALA A 60 -7.75 -9.18 -37.94
N THR A 61 -8.64 -9.52 -37.01
CA THR A 61 -9.63 -8.57 -36.49
C THR A 61 -8.99 -7.42 -35.70
N ILE A 62 -7.95 -7.67 -34.90
CA ILE A 62 -7.16 -6.60 -34.24
C ILE A 62 -6.56 -5.69 -35.30
N GLY A 63 -5.94 -6.24 -36.34
CA GLY A 63 -5.34 -5.49 -37.43
C GLY A 63 -6.37 -4.62 -38.16
N TYR A 64 -7.52 -5.18 -38.50
CA TYR A 64 -8.65 -4.45 -39.08
C TYR A 64 -9.09 -3.29 -38.16
N TRP A 65 -9.29 -3.57 -36.87
CA TRP A 65 -9.73 -2.58 -35.89
C TRP A 65 -8.72 -1.43 -35.74
N MET A 66 -7.44 -1.74 -35.65
CA MET A 66 -6.38 -0.73 -35.55
C MET A 66 -6.27 0.10 -36.83
N GLN A 67 -6.33 -0.52 -38.02
CA GLN A 67 -6.32 0.21 -39.29
C GLN A 67 -7.48 1.22 -39.38
N ARG A 68 -8.69 0.79 -38.99
CA ARG A 68 -9.87 1.65 -38.99
C ARG A 68 -9.71 2.86 -38.08
N TRP A 69 -9.21 2.67 -36.86
CA TRP A 69 -9.22 3.72 -35.84
C TRP A 69 -7.96 4.57 -35.75
N LEU A 70 -6.81 4.06 -36.22
CA LEU A 70 -5.54 4.77 -36.18
C LEU A 70 -5.13 5.31 -37.54
N LEU A 71 -5.57 4.69 -38.63
CA LEU A 71 -5.14 5.03 -40.00
C LEU A 71 -6.31 5.47 -40.90
N ASP A 72 -7.53 5.56 -40.37
CA ASP A 72 -8.76 5.85 -41.13
C ASP A 72 -8.93 4.92 -42.35
N LYS A 73 -8.56 3.64 -42.18
CA LYS A 73 -8.56 2.64 -43.25
C LYS A 73 -9.51 1.49 -42.90
N ASP A 74 -10.64 1.45 -43.61
CA ASP A 74 -11.65 0.39 -43.48
C ASP A 74 -11.42 -0.71 -44.53
N ALA A 75 -10.38 -1.52 -44.35
CA ALA A 75 -9.98 -2.56 -45.29
C ALA A 75 -9.77 -3.90 -44.60
N ASN A 76 -10.24 -4.98 -45.24
CA ASN A 76 -10.11 -6.33 -44.68
C ASN A 76 -8.63 -6.72 -44.50
N VAL A 77 -8.31 -7.31 -43.35
CA VAL A 77 -6.99 -7.89 -43.07
C VAL A 77 -7.12 -9.40 -43.24
N PRO A 78 -6.38 -10.02 -44.17
CA PRO A 78 -6.47 -11.45 -44.39
C PRO A 78 -5.98 -12.22 -43.15
N ILE A 79 -6.68 -13.31 -42.82
CA ILE A 79 -6.22 -14.27 -41.81
C ILE A 79 -4.96 -14.94 -42.35
N ARG A 80 -3.87 -14.89 -41.60
CA ARG A 80 -2.59 -15.51 -41.96
C ARG A 80 -2.17 -16.48 -40.87
N ASN A 81 -1.66 -17.64 -41.27
CA ASN A 81 -0.96 -18.51 -40.34
C ASN A 81 0.43 -17.91 -40.04
N PHE A 82 0.80 -17.84 -38.76
CA PHE A 82 2.06 -17.26 -38.29
C PHE A 82 3.29 -17.99 -38.81
N GLU A 83 3.16 -19.29 -39.09
CA GLU A 83 4.26 -20.12 -39.61
C GLU A 83 4.70 -19.74 -41.02
N GLN A 84 3.86 -19.02 -41.78
CA GLN A 84 4.09 -18.80 -43.21
C GLN A 84 4.77 -17.48 -43.55
N ASN A 85 5.00 -16.58 -42.58
CA ASN A 85 5.58 -15.25 -42.82
C ASN A 85 6.35 -14.74 -41.59
N LEU A 86 7.24 -15.55 -41.02
CA LEU A 86 8.14 -15.09 -39.98
C LEU A 86 9.05 -13.99 -40.55
N GLN A 87 9.22 -12.90 -39.81
CA GLN A 87 10.22 -11.89 -40.13
C GLN A 87 11.61 -12.52 -40.04
N GLU A 88 12.56 -12.03 -40.83
CA GLU A 88 13.96 -12.41 -40.64
C GLU A 88 14.40 -12.05 -39.22
N LEU A 89 15.20 -12.91 -38.57
CA LEU A 89 15.70 -12.67 -37.20
C LEU A 89 16.39 -11.30 -37.07
N SER A 90 17.06 -10.85 -38.15
CA SER A 90 17.69 -9.53 -38.27
C SER A 90 16.73 -8.36 -38.03
N VAL A 91 15.44 -8.54 -38.32
CA VAL A 91 14.39 -7.49 -38.17
C VAL A 91 13.83 -7.45 -36.75
N LEU A 92 13.92 -8.57 -36.01
CA LEU A 92 13.30 -8.70 -34.69
C LEU A 92 14.06 -7.99 -33.56
N ASN A 93 15.26 -7.46 -33.83
CA ASN A 93 16.14 -6.79 -32.86
C ASN A 93 16.33 -7.59 -31.56
N CYS A 94 16.39 -8.92 -31.65
CA CYS A 94 16.63 -9.78 -30.50
C CYS A 94 18.10 -9.73 -30.09
N THR A 95 18.37 -9.81 -28.79
CA THR A 95 19.74 -10.04 -28.30
C THR A 95 20.16 -11.47 -28.61
N GLU A 96 21.46 -11.71 -28.81
CA GLU A 96 21.99 -13.03 -29.21
C GLU A 96 21.56 -14.17 -28.28
N LYS A 97 21.48 -13.89 -26.97
CA LYS A 97 21.10 -14.85 -25.93
C LYS A 97 19.64 -14.74 -25.50
N GLY A 98 18.86 -13.89 -26.16
CA GLY A 98 17.47 -13.60 -25.80
C GLY A 98 17.29 -12.93 -24.43
N GLN A 99 18.36 -12.51 -23.76
CA GLN A 99 18.35 -11.85 -22.46
C GLN A 99 19.17 -10.56 -22.52
N VAL A 100 18.53 -9.42 -22.24
CA VAL A 100 19.17 -8.10 -22.29
C VAL A 100 20.32 -8.03 -21.29
N LEU A 101 20.13 -8.51 -20.06
CA LEU A 101 21.16 -8.48 -18.99
C LEU A 101 22.45 -9.26 -19.29
N THR A 102 22.55 -9.94 -20.43
CA THR A 102 23.78 -10.60 -20.86
C THR A 102 24.66 -9.73 -21.75
N LEU A 103 24.17 -8.58 -22.22
CA LEU A 103 24.98 -7.62 -22.99
C LEU A 103 25.81 -6.74 -22.04
N GLU A 104 26.88 -6.18 -22.57
CA GLU A 104 27.76 -5.29 -21.82
C GLU A 104 27.06 -3.96 -21.49
N ASN A 105 27.25 -3.47 -20.27
CA ASN A 105 26.71 -2.17 -19.78
C ASN A 105 25.17 -2.07 -19.71
N GLU A 106 24.45 -3.19 -19.75
CA GLU A 106 23.00 -3.21 -19.57
C GLU A 106 22.57 -2.99 -18.11
N LYS A 107 21.32 -2.59 -17.94
CA LYS A 107 20.72 -2.28 -16.63
C LYS A 107 19.47 -3.11 -16.39
N SER A 108 19.35 -3.65 -15.18
CA SER A 108 18.11 -4.25 -14.70
C SER A 108 17.08 -3.19 -14.36
N VAL A 109 15.81 -3.62 -14.20
CA VAL A 109 14.77 -2.73 -13.68
C VAL A 109 15.14 -2.14 -12.31
N PHE A 110 15.91 -2.87 -11.49
CA PHE A 110 16.40 -2.41 -10.19
C PHE A 110 17.44 -1.31 -10.35
N ASP A 111 18.36 -1.44 -11.30
CA ASP A 111 19.36 -0.41 -11.61
C ASP A 111 18.68 0.87 -12.13
N LEU A 112 17.68 0.72 -13.00
CA LEU A 112 16.88 1.82 -13.51
C LEU A 112 16.10 2.52 -12.38
N ASN A 113 15.48 1.76 -11.48
CA ASN A 113 14.77 2.29 -10.32
C ASN A 113 15.72 3.03 -9.36
N ALA A 114 16.91 2.48 -9.10
CA ALA A 114 17.94 3.13 -8.30
C ALA A 114 18.42 4.44 -8.93
N ASP A 115 18.62 4.48 -10.25
CA ASP A 115 18.95 5.70 -10.99
C ASP A 115 17.86 6.77 -10.87
N ILE A 116 16.59 6.38 -11.10
CA ILE A 116 15.44 7.28 -10.97
C ILE A 116 15.37 7.82 -9.54
N ALA A 117 15.53 6.97 -8.53
CA ALA A 117 15.45 7.40 -7.14
C ALA A 117 16.60 8.33 -6.74
N ARG A 118 17.83 8.11 -7.25
CA ARG A 118 18.94 9.05 -7.10
C ARG A 118 18.65 10.41 -7.73
N GLN A 119 18.06 10.44 -8.92
CA GLN A 119 17.65 11.68 -9.57
C GLN A 119 16.58 12.41 -8.77
N LEU A 120 15.53 11.69 -8.34
CA LEU A 120 14.47 12.24 -7.51
C LEU A 120 15.00 12.76 -6.17
N SER A 121 15.99 12.09 -5.56
CA SER A 121 16.63 12.57 -4.33
C SER A 121 17.28 13.94 -4.52
N LYS A 122 17.96 14.17 -5.65
CA LYS A 122 18.53 15.49 -5.97
C LYS A 122 17.43 16.54 -6.13
N THR A 123 16.36 16.21 -6.85
CA THR A 123 15.21 17.11 -7.01
C THR A 123 14.55 17.44 -5.68
N ARG A 124 14.36 16.47 -4.79
CA ARG A 124 13.83 16.70 -3.43
C ARG A 124 14.75 17.61 -2.62
N GLN A 125 16.06 17.38 -2.64
CA GLN A 125 17.05 18.20 -1.92
C GLN A 125 17.05 19.66 -2.40
N GLU A 126 16.97 19.90 -3.71
CA GLU A 126 16.82 21.24 -4.29
C GLU A 126 15.53 21.91 -3.81
N LYS A 127 14.39 21.23 -3.96
CA LYS A 127 13.08 21.74 -3.51
C LYS A 127 13.05 22.05 -2.01
N ARG A 128 13.77 21.26 -1.19
CA ARG A 128 13.80 21.39 0.27
C ARG A 128 14.47 22.68 0.75
N LYS A 129 15.32 23.33 -0.06
CA LYS A 129 15.97 24.60 0.31
C LYS A 129 14.97 25.71 0.61
N ASP A 130 13.85 25.72 -0.11
CA ASP A 130 12.82 26.77 -0.03
C ASP A 130 11.50 26.29 0.58
N GLN A 131 11.38 25.00 0.92
CA GLN A 131 10.13 24.41 1.42
C GLN A 131 10.07 24.37 2.94
N SER A 132 8.98 24.90 3.51
CA SER A 132 8.73 24.84 4.95
C SER A 132 8.25 23.45 5.41
N ASP A 133 8.48 23.13 6.69
CA ASP A 133 7.98 21.89 7.29
C ASP A 133 6.44 21.73 7.24
N PRO A 134 5.64 22.79 7.53
CA PRO A 134 4.19 22.72 7.34
C PRO A 134 3.76 22.41 5.90
N ASP A 135 4.45 22.97 4.91
CA ASP A 135 4.13 22.71 3.49
C ASP A 135 4.47 21.26 3.13
N LEU A 136 5.62 20.76 3.58
CA LEU A 136 5.99 19.36 3.36
C LEU A 136 5.02 18.39 4.02
N ARG A 137 4.59 18.63 5.27
CA ARG A 137 3.55 17.82 5.92
C ARG A 137 2.24 17.84 5.14
N THR A 138 1.89 18.98 4.55
CA THR A 138 0.68 19.11 3.72
C THR A 138 0.81 18.30 2.44
N GLU A 139 1.94 18.35 1.74
CA GLU A 139 2.20 17.52 0.56
C GLU A 139 2.18 16.01 0.87
N ILE A 140 2.84 15.59 1.96
CA ILE A 140 2.84 14.18 2.42
C ILE A 140 1.42 13.72 2.70
N ARG A 141 0.63 14.51 3.44
CA ARG A 141 -0.77 14.19 3.74
C ARG A 141 -1.61 14.03 2.50
N ASN A 142 -1.50 14.98 1.57
CA ASN A 142 -2.28 14.94 0.34
C ASN A 142 -1.93 13.72 -0.51
N LEU A 143 -0.64 13.37 -0.59
CA LEU A 143 -0.15 12.24 -1.37
C LEU A 143 -0.54 10.89 -0.75
N ALA A 144 -0.39 10.75 0.57
CA ALA A 144 -0.74 9.53 1.29
C ALA A 144 -2.26 9.37 1.50
N GLY A 145 -3.03 10.46 1.41
CA GLY A 145 -4.48 10.48 1.68
C GLY A 145 -4.81 10.59 3.18
N ILE A 146 -4.01 11.34 3.95
CA ILE A 146 -4.15 11.51 5.41
C ILE A 146 -4.86 12.83 5.72
N ARG A 147 -5.95 12.75 6.49
CA ARG A 147 -6.68 13.93 6.96
C ARG A 147 -5.86 14.77 7.94
N SER A 148 -6.30 16.00 8.17
CA SER A 148 -5.68 16.85 9.18
C SER A 148 -5.83 16.21 10.57
N PRO A 149 -4.81 16.23 11.43
CA PRO A 149 -4.91 15.70 12.79
C PRO A 149 -6.12 16.17 13.58
N ALA A 150 -6.54 17.43 13.38
CA ALA A 150 -7.71 18.01 14.03
C ALA A 150 -9.05 17.39 13.56
N LYS A 151 -9.06 16.74 12.39
CA LYS A 151 -10.24 16.07 11.81
C LYS A 151 -10.31 14.58 12.13
N ILE A 152 -9.32 14.04 12.86
CA ILE A 152 -9.32 12.65 13.32
C ILE A 152 -9.85 12.64 14.76
N PRO A 153 -11.08 12.20 15.04
CA PRO A 153 -11.64 12.25 16.40
C PRO A 153 -10.96 11.26 17.35
N VAL A 154 -11.21 11.40 18.66
CA VAL A 154 -10.89 10.34 19.63
C VAL A 154 -11.88 9.20 19.38
N PRO A 155 -11.43 7.95 19.21
CA PRO A 155 -12.34 6.85 18.93
C PRO A 155 -13.16 6.47 20.17
N ARG A 156 -14.34 5.92 19.94
CA ARG A 156 -15.17 5.33 21.01
C ARG A 156 -14.73 3.89 21.25
N MET A 157 -14.44 3.57 22.49
CA MET A 157 -14.14 2.19 22.91
C MET A 157 -15.44 1.39 23.10
N GLU A 158 -15.42 0.15 22.63
CA GLU A 158 -16.33 -0.92 23.01
C GLU A 158 -15.52 -2.00 23.74
N ASP A 159 -15.88 -2.30 24.98
CA ASP A 159 -15.26 -3.36 25.78
C ASP A 159 -15.87 -4.72 25.39
N ILE A 160 -15.01 -5.66 25.01
CA ILE A 160 -15.40 -7.00 24.57
C ILE A 160 -15.15 -8.04 25.67
N GLY A 161 -14.20 -7.78 26.57
CA GLY A 161 -13.89 -8.70 27.67
C GLY A 161 -12.45 -8.66 28.12
N ARG A 162 -12.15 -9.39 29.19
CA ARG A 162 -10.87 -9.29 29.90
C ARG A 162 -10.21 -10.64 30.11
N VAL A 163 -8.88 -10.66 29.99
CA VAL A 163 -8.02 -11.78 30.37
C VAL A 163 -7.15 -11.33 31.54
N HIS A 164 -7.17 -12.07 32.64
CA HIS A 164 -6.35 -11.76 33.82
C HIS A 164 -5.02 -12.50 33.74
N ARG A 165 -3.95 -11.82 34.15
CA ARG A 165 -2.62 -12.36 34.45
C ARG A 165 -2.28 -11.98 35.90
N ASP A 166 -1.15 -12.47 36.40
CA ASP A 166 -0.78 -12.27 37.80
C ASP A 166 -0.56 -10.78 38.15
N GLU A 167 0.20 -10.06 37.31
CA GLU A 167 0.61 -8.66 37.58
C GLU A 167 -0.10 -7.61 36.70
N TYR A 168 -0.93 -8.04 35.76
CA TYR A 168 -1.66 -7.16 34.83
C TYR A 168 -2.92 -7.85 34.28
N HIS A 169 -3.72 -7.10 33.54
CA HIS A 169 -4.81 -7.67 32.75
C HIS A 169 -4.78 -7.17 31.31
N ILE A 170 -5.40 -7.92 30.41
CA ILE A 170 -5.55 -7.57 29.01
C ILE A 170 -7.03 -7.33 28.75
N ASP A 171 -7.43 -6.12 28.38
CA ASP A 171 -8.77 -5.88 27.84
C ASP A 171 -8.77 -6.08 26.33
N LYS A 172 -9.76 -6.82 25.85
CA LYS A 172 -10.13 -6.93 24.45
C LYS A 172 -11.11 -5.82 24.17
N LEU A 173 -10.83 -5.04 23.14
CA LEU A 173 -11.64 -3.87 22.82
C LEU A 173 -11.79 -3.71 21.31
N VAL A 174 -12.80 -2.95 20.93
CA VAL A 174 -12.96 -2.45 19.57
C VAL A 174 -13.00 -0.93 19.63
N LEU A 175 -12.10 -0.26 18.90
CA LEU A 175 -12.14 1.18 18.72
C LEU A 175 -12.98 1.51 17.48
N HIS A 176 -14.06 2.25 17.71
CA HIS A 176 -14.91 2.82 16.67
C HIS A 176 -14.41 4.22 16.32
N THR A 177 -13.91 4.36 15.09
CA THR A 177 -13.55 5.65 14.50
C THR A 177 -14.74 6.21 13.72
N ASP A 178 -14.54 7.31 12.99
CA ASP A 178 -15.51 7.80 12.01
C ASP A 178 -15.42 7.07 10.65
N SER A 179 -14.60 6.01 10.57
CA SER A 179 -14.57 5.04 9.48
C SER A 179 -15.52 3.87 9.77
N GLU A 180 -16.09 3.27 8.72
CA GLU A 180 -16.95 2.07 8.83
C GLU A 180 -16.17 0.79 9.22
N ILE A 181 -14.84 0.87 9.27
CA ILE A 181 -13.96 -0.25 9.61
C ILE A 181 -13.56 -0.09 11.07
N PRO A 182 -13.99 -0.99 11.97
CA PRO A 182 -13.59 -0.96 13.36
C PRO A 182 -12.10 -1.33 13.51
N LEU A 183 -11.47 -0.94 14.62
CA LEU A 183 -10.10 -1.31 14.96
C LEU A 183 -10.11 -2.23 16.18
N PRO A 184 -10.04 -3.56 16.00
CA PRO A 184 -9.83 -4.51 17.08
C PRO A 184 -8.51 -4.22 17.79
N GLY A 185 -8.50 -4.27 19.13
CA GLY A 185 -7.34 -3.91 19.92
C GLY A 185 -7.22 -4.69 21.22
N LEU A 186 -6.03 -4.60 21.81
CA LEU A 186 -5.76 -5.06 23.17
C LEU A 186 -5.17 -3.91 23.99
N THR A 187 -5.65 -3.72 25.21
CA THR A 187 -4.96 -2.91 26.24
C THR A 187 -4.34 -3.82 27.27
N PHE A 188 -3.02 -3.79 27.38
CA PHE A 188 -2.28 -4.40 28.47
C PHE A 188 -2.17 -3.38 29.59
N HIS A 189 -2.88 -3.64 30.70
CA HIS A 189 -3.03 -2.69 31.79
C HIS A 189 -2.34 -3.23 33.05
N PRO A 190 -1.21 -2.64 33.48
CA PRO A 190 -0.50 -3.04 34.69
C PRO A 190 -1.32 -2.70 35.95
N LYS A 191 -1.05 -3.36 37.06
CA LYS A 191 -1.76 -3.10 38.32
C LYS A 191 -1.68 -1.64 38.79
N VAL A 192 -0.51 -1.01 38.59
CA VAL A 192 -0.26 0.40 38.91
C VAL A 192 0.34 1.08 37.67
N PRO A 193 -0.47 1.76 36.85
CA PRO A 193 0.02 2.38 35.62
C PRO A 193 0.80 3.67 35.92
N GLN A 194 1.95 3.84 35.27
CA GLN A 194 2.66 5.12 35.16
C GLN A 194 1.85 6.16 34.37
N ASP A 195 2.23 7.44 34.39
CA ASP A 195 1.56 8.50 33.60
C ASP A 195 1.82 8.40 32.08
N SER A 196 2.90 7.73 31.69
CA SER A 196 3.21 7.42 30.29
C SER A 196 2.55 6.11 29.85
N ALA A 197 2.28 6.01 28.55
CA ALA A 197 1.75 4.79 27.95
C ALA A 197 2.30 4.60 26.53
N TYR A 198 2.16 3.37 26.01
CA TYR A 198 2.67 3.00 24.70
C TYR A 198 1.54 2.67 23.74
N LEU A 199 1.64 3.18 22.51
CA LEU A 199 0.98 2.59 21.34
C LEU A 199 2.01 1.70 20.64
N TYR A 200 1.73 0.41 20.55
CA TYR A 200 2.63 -0.58 19.98
C TYR A 200 1.98 -1.21 18.74
N LEU A 201 2.54 -0.96 17.57
CA LEU A 201 2.02 -1.39 16.27
C LEU A 201 3.02 -2.35 15.62
N THR A 202 2.52 -3.49 15.14
CA THR A 202 3.33 -4.52 14.47
C THR A 202 2.67 -4.93 13.16
N ASP A 203 3.42 -5.59 12.29
CA ASP A 203 2.88 -6.21 11.06
C ASP A 203 1.99 -7.43 11.32
N GLU A 204 2.17 -8.06 12.48
CA GLU A 204 1.39 -9.22 12.92
C GLU A 204 0.06 -8.84 13.56
N GLY A 205 -0.20 -7.53 13.72
CA GLY A 205 -1.42 -6.98 14.28
C GLY A 205 -1.40 -6.95 15.80
N LYS A 206 -2.59 -6.88 16.41
CA LYS A 206 -2.73 -6.63 17.85
C LYS A 206 -2.10 -7.70 18.74
N THR A 207 -1.89 -8.91 18.22
CA THR A 207 -1.30 -10.02 18.98
C THR A 207 0.22 -10.12 18.85
N GLY A 208 0.83 -9.42 17.89
CA GLY A 208 2.29 -9.44 17.70
C GLY A 208 3.01 -8.92 18.95
N ASP A 209 4.10 -9.59 19.34
CA ASP A 209 4.90 -9.32 20.54
C ASP A 209 4.15 -9.40 21.89
N GLY A 210 2.89 -9.85 21.91
CA GLY A 210 2.01 -9.89 23.08
C GLY A 210 2.03 -11.20 23.87
N GLN A 211 2.87 -12.16 23.48
CA GLN A 211 3.07 -13.41 24.21
C GLN A 211 3.72 -13.18 25.59
N PRO A 212 3.53 -14.09 26.56
CA PRO A 212 4.31 -14.07 27.80
C PRO A 212 5.80 -14.05 27.51
N GLN A 213 6.56 -13.27 28.28
CA GLN A 213 7.98 -12.97 28.14
C GLN A 213 8.33 -12.26 26.82
N GLY A 214 7.32 -11.69 26.15
CA GLY A 214 7.49 -10.90 24.94
C GLY A 214 7.77 -9.41 25.22
N PRO A 215 8.17 -8.64 24.19
CA PRO A 215 8.53 -7.23 24.34
C PRO A 215 7.43 -6.34 24.93
N ILE A 216 6.15 -6.68 24.73
CA ILE A 216 5.04 -5.94 25.32
C ILE A 216 4.93 -6.21 26.82
N GLU A 217 5.18 -7.44 27.27
CA GLU A 217 5.13 -7.78 28.69
C GLU A 217 6.26 -7.07 29.47
N ASP A 218 7.44 -6.88 28.86
CA ASP A 218 8.51 -6.07 29.46
C ASP A 218 8.04 -4.64 29.77
N LEU A 219 7.37 -3.98 28.82
CA LEU A 219 6.82 -2.63 29.04
C LEU A 219 5.75 -2.60 30.13
N VAL A 220 4.91 -3.64 30.20
CA VAL A 220 3.85 -3.76 31.21
C VAL A 220 4.45 -4.01 32.59
N ASN A 221 5.49 -4.82 32.68
CA ASN A 221 6.24 -5.08 33.92
C ASN A 221 6.94 -3.83 34.45
N ASP A 222 7.39 -2.95 33.56
CA ASP A 222 7.88 -1.61 33.89
C ASP A 222 6.76 -0.64 34.34
N GLY A 223 5.50 -1.08 34.31
CA GLY A 223 4.34 -0.31 34.77
C GLY A 223 3.71 0.58 33.70
N TYR A 224 4.02 0.39 32.42
CA TYR A 224 3.37 1.12 31.34
C TYR A 224 2.10 0.43 30.84
N ALA A 225 1.04 1.21 30.62
CA ALA A 225 -0.10 0.73 29.85
C ALA A 225 0.30 0.66 28.36
N VAL A 226 -0.08 -0.43 27.68
CA VAL A 226 0.24 -0.64 26.25
C VAL A 226 -1.02 -0.92 25.46
N VAL A 227 -1.23 -0.20 24.35
CA VAL A 227 -2.28 -0.48 23.36
C VAL A 227 -1.67 -1.08 22.12
N THR A 228 -2.24 -2.19 21.65
CA THR A 228 -2.00 -2.74 20.32
C THR A 228 -3.29 -2.76 19.51
N LEU A 229 -3.17 -2.65 18.18
CA LEU A 229 -4.32 -2.60 17.27
C LEU A 229 -4.08 -3.47 16.04
N ASP A 230 -5.16 -4.08 15.54
CA ASP A 230 -5.26 -4.46 14.15
C ASP A 230 -5.63 -3.20 13.37
N MET A 231 -4.66 -2.63 12.65
CA MET A 231 -4.96 -1.54 11.72
C MET A 231 -5.84 -2.06 10.59
N ARG A 232 -6.54 -1.17 9.87
CA ARG A 232 -7.48 -1.64 8.84
C ARG A 232 -6.79 -2.53 7.78
N GLY A 233 -7.44 -3.64 7.47
CA GLY A 233 -6.90 -4.67 6.58
C GLY A 233 -5.85 -5.58 7.24
N GLN A 234 -5.79 -5.62 8.57
CA GLN A 234 -4.90 -6.47 9.36
C GLN A 234 -5.68 -7.32 10.34
N GLY A 235 -5.10 -8.45 10.74
CA GLY A 235 -5.63 -9.33 11.79
C GLY A 235 -7.08 -9.72 11.54
N GLU A 236 -7.98 -9.33 12.44
CA GLU A 236 -9.42 -9.64 12.35
C GLU A 236 -10.15 -8.90 11.22
N THR A 237 -9.56 -7.85 10.63
CA THR A 237 -10.14 -7.11 9.49
C THR A 237 -9.51 -7.48 8.15
N ARG A 238 -8.64 -8.50 8.10
CA ARG A 238 -8.00 -8.94 6.85
C ARG A 238 -9.02 -9.61 5.92
N THR A 239 -8.88 -9.37 4.62
CA THR A 239 -9.75 -9.99 3.60
C THR A 239 -9.19 -11.32 3.08
N GLU A 240 -7.86 -11.50 3.11
CA GLU A 240 -7.17 -12.68 2.57
C GLU A 240 -5.86 -13.02 3.32
N VAL A 241 -5.20 -14.10 2.92
CA VAL A 241 -3.86 -14.48 3.39
C VAL A 241 -2.81 -13.60 2.71
N ARG A 242 -1.91 -13.00 3.50
CA ARG A 242 -0.78 -12.22 2.98
C ARG A 242 0.15 -13.12 2.19
N ASP A 243 0.58 -12.66 1.02
CA ASP A 243 1.66 -13.29 0.26
C ASP A 243 3.01 -12.96 0.88
N GLU A 244 3.94 -13.91 0.92
CA GLU A 244 5.27 -13.72 1.51
C GLU A 244 6.08 -12.67 0.74
N LEU A 245 6.01 -12.69 -0.60
CA LEU A 245 6.75 -11.78 -1.46
C LEU A 245 6.02 -10.45 -1.64
N LEU A 246 4.70 -10.48 -1.81
CA LEU A 246 3.91 -9.32 -2.22
C LEU A 246 3.06 -8.70 -1.11
N GLY A 247 3.05 -9.28 0.10
CA GLY A 247 2.17 -8.83 1.18
C GLY A 247 0.69 -8.97 0.81
N ASP A 248 -0.15 -8.04 1.26
CA ASP A 248 -1.56 -7.97 0.84
C ASP A 248 -1.72 -7.23 -0.50
N TRP A 249 -1.22 -7.87 -1.57
CA TRP A 249 -1.20 -7.27 -2.90
C TRP A 249 -2.60 -6.97 -3.46
N LYS A 250 -3.61 -7.77 -3.09
CA LYS A 250 -5.00 -7.55 -3.53
C LYS A 250 -5.57 -6.28 -2.92
N LEU A 251 -5.42 -6.11 -1.60
CA LEU A 251 -5.86 -4.89 -0.94
C LEU A 251 -5.07 -3.68 -1.44
N PHE A 252 -3.77 -3.84 -1.70
CA PHE A 252 -2.95 -2.81 -2.33
C PHE A 252 -3.52 -2.39 -3.69
N TYR A 253 -3.77 -3.32 -4.63
CA TYR A 253 -4.28 -2.96 -5.95
C TYR A 253 -5.69 -2.37 -5.90
N LEU A 254 -6.55 -2.83 -4.98
CA LEU A 254 -7.85 -2.22 -4.76
C LEU A 254 -7.74 -0.76 -4.33
N ALA A 255 -6.80 -0.43 -3.44
CA ALA A 255 -6.52 0.94 -3.04
C ALA A 255 -5.87 1.74 -4.20
N TYR A 256 -4.87 1.16 -4.87
CA TYR A 256 -4.15 1.77 -5.99
C TYR A 256 -5.08 2.19 -7.12
N LEU A 257 -5.99 1.31 -7.54
CA LEU A 257 -6.95 1.57 -8.61
C LEU A 257 -7.96 2.66 -8.26
N GLN A 258 -8.13 2.96 -6.97
CA GLN A 258 -8.94 4.09 -6.47
C GLN A 258 -8.12 5.37 -6.27
N GLY A 259 -6.83 5.38 -6.64
CA GLY A 259 -5.92 6.50 -6.37
C GLY A 259 -5.60 6.68 -4.89
N LYS A 260 -5.70 5.61 -4.08
CA LYS A 260 -5.45 5.62 -2.64
C LYS A 260 -4.20 4.79 -2.29
N THR A 261 -3.76 4.91 -1.05
CA THR A 261 -2.71 4.09 -0.45
C THR A 261 -3.26 3.40 0.81
N LEU A 262 -2.62 2.33 1.28
CA LEU A 262 -2.96 1.72 2.57
C LEU A 262 -2.30 2.44 3.75
N VAL A 263 -1.12 3.02 3.52
CA VAL A 263 -0.37 3.77 4.53
C VAL A 263 -1.18 4.93 5.10
N GLY A 264 -1.90 5.68 4.25
CA GLY A 264 -2.68 6.84 4.70
C GLY A 264 -3.75 6.50 5.73
N PRO A 265 -4.74 5.66 5.39
CA PRO A 265 -5.77 5.22 6.33
C PRO A 265 -5.20 4.52 7.58
N ARG A 266 -4.15 3.69 7.45
CA ARG A 266 -3.48 3.06 8.61
C ARG A 266 -2.77 4.09 9.50
N THR A 267 -2.29 5.20 8.93
CA THR A 267 -1.75 6.33 9.71
C THR A 267 -2.83 6.99 10.57
N GLU A 268 -4.05 7.12 10.05
CA GLU A 268 -5.18 7.63 10.84
C GLU A 268 -5.58 6.66 11.96
N ASP A 269 -5.47 5.35 11.73
CA ASP A 269 -5.68 4.32 12.75
C ASP A 269 -4.65 4.47 13.89
N ALA A 270 -3.38 4.68 13.56
CA ALA A 270 -2.31 4.94 14.53
C ALA A 270 -2.56 6.23 15.33
N ILE A 271 -2.96 7.32 14.68
CA ILE A 271 -3.32 8.57 15.37
C ILE A 271 -4.53 8.36 16.28
N SER A 272 -5.53 7.59 15.85
CA SER A 272 -6.72 7.27 16.65
C SER A 272 -6.36 6.43 17.88
N GLY A 273 -5.51 5.42 17.72
CA GLY A 273 -4.97 4.62 18.82
C GLY A 273 -4.18 5.45 19.83
N ALA A 274 -3.37 6.39 19.35
CA ALA A 274 -2.58 7.29 20.19
C ALA A 274 -3.49 8.25 20.97
N LYS A 275 -4.52 8.81 20.32
CA LYS A 275 -5.55 9.62 20.99
C LYS A 275 -6.33 8.81 22.02
N PHE A 276 -6.63 7.54 21.74
CA PHE A 276 -7.29 6.68 22.70
C PHE A 276 -6.43 6.44 23.95
N ILE A 277 -5.19 5.96 23.79
CA ILE A 277 -4.33 5.63 24.93
C ILE A 277 -3.95 6.87 25.73
N ALA A 278 -3.84 8.05 25.10
CA ALA A 278 -3.65 9.32 25.80
C ALA A 278 -4.76 9.64 26.83
N ASN A 279 -5.97 9.10 26.63
CA ASN A 279 -7.14 9.33 27.49
C ASN A 279 -7.58 8.07 28.27
N TYR A 280 -6.91 6.93 28.09
CA TYR A 280 -7.37 5.66 28.61
C TYR A 280 -7.10 5.49 30.11
N ALA A 281 -8.12 5.03 30.84
CA ALA A 281 -8.09 4.72 32.26
C ALA A 281 -7.45 5.83 33.13
N LEU A 282 -7.80 7.08 32.86
CA LEU A 282 -7.38 8.23 33.64
C LEU A 282 -8.44 8.63 34.67
N GLN A 283 -7.97 9.04 35.85
CA GLN A 283 -8.81 9.63 36.91
C GLN A 283 -8.81 11.16 36.87
N THR A 284 -7.96 11.75 36.03
CA THR A 284 -7.76 13.19 35.87
C THR A 284 -7.96 13.59 34.40
N ASP A 285 -8.13 14.88 34.14
CA ASP A 285 -8.19 15.43 32.78
C ASP A 285 -6.80 15.53 32.10
N GLU A 286 -5.72 15.19 32.82
CA GLU A 286 -4.36 15.26 32.29
C GLU A 286 -4.04 14.05 31.41
N LYS A 287 -3.77 14.30 30.13
CA LYS A 287 -3.48 13.25 29.15
C LYS A 287 -2.15 12.57 29.40
N ARG A 288 -2.11 11.26 29.17
CA ARG A 288 -0.88 10.46 29.22
C ARG A 288 0.11 10.91 28.16
N LYS A 289 1.41 10.86 28.48
CA LYS A 289 2.47 10.96 27.47
C LYS A 289 2.50 9.65 26.66
N VAL A 290 2.33 9.74 25.34
CA VAL A 290 2.25 8.56 24.47
C VAL A 290 3.59 8.28 23.81
N HIS A 291 4.13 7.10 24.00
CA HIS A 291 5.30 6.60 23.28
C HIS A 291 4.83 5.69 22.13
N LEU A 292 5.39 5.86 20.94
CA LEU A 292 5.00 5.09 19.76
C LEU A 292 6.07 4.05 19.44
N VAL A 293 5.66 2.79 19.28
CA VAL A 293 6.51 1.72 18.76
C VAL A 293 5.91 1.19 17.46
N GLY A 294 6.72 1.12 16.41
CA GLY A 294 6.36 0.50 15.14
C GLY A 294 7.34 -0.61 14.78
N VAL A 295 6.85 -1.82 14.57
CA VAL A 295 7.66 -3.02 14.26
C VAL A 295 7.37 -3.47 12.83
N GLY A 296 8.42 -3.70 12.05
CA GLY A 296 8.29 -4.06 10.63
C GLY A 296 7.76 -2.91 9.79
N GLN A 297 6.89 -3.23 8.83
CA GLN A 297 6.19 -2.28 7.97
C GLN A 297 5.27 -1.32 8.75
N ALA A 298 4.77 -1.69 9.94
CA ALA A 298 4.05 -0.79 10.84
C ALA A 298 4.94 0.37 11.30
N GLY A 299 6.26 0.22 11.24
CA GLY A 299 7.22 1.30 11.41
C GLY A 299 7.04 2.45 10.40
N ILE A 300 6.68 2.14 9.15
CA ILE A 300 6.38 3.16 8.13
C ILE A 300 5.13 3.94 8.53
N VAL A 301 4.08 3.26 8.98
CA VAL A 301 2.84 3.90 9.46
C VAL A 301 3.13 4.76 10.71
N ALA A 302 3.93 4.25 11.64
CA ALA A 302 4.34 4.97 12.84
C ALA A 302 5.11 6.26 12.51
N LEU A 303 6.05 6.20 11.56
CA LEU A 303 6.78 7.38 11.07
C LEU A 303 5.84 8.41 10.45
N HIS A 304 4.85 7.99 9.65
CA HIS A 304 3.85 8.91 9.11
C HIS A 304 3.02 9.54 10.22
N ALA A 305 2.55 8.78 11.20
CA ALA A 305 1.77 9.30 12.32
C ALA A 305 2.55 10.37 13.10
N ALA A 306 3.81 10.08 13.45
CA ALA A 306 4.67 11.02 14.16
C ALA A 306 5.06 12.25 13.32
N ALA A 307 5.26 12.07 12.01
CA ALA A 307 5.52 13.17 11.09
C ALA A 307 4.27 13.99 10.73
N ILE A 308 3.06 13.52 11.00
CA ILE A 308 1.83 14.29 10.77
C ILE A 308 1.32 14.94 12.05
N HIS A 309 1.54 14.31 13.20
CA HIS A 309 1.13 14.82 14.51
C HIS A 309 2.26 14.69 15.55
N PRO A 310 3.36 15.46 15.41
CA PRO A 310 4.55 15.30 16.25
C PRO A 310 4.22 15.45 17.73
N ASP A 311 3.43 16.44 18.13
CA ASP A 311 3.11 16.71 19.54
C ASP A 311 2.28 15.62 20.23
N LEU A 312 1.70 14.68 19.47
CA LEU A 312 0.94 13.56 20.04
C LEU A 312 1.84 12.51 20.69
N PHE A 313 3.10 12.43 20.25
CA PHE A 313 4.04 11.41 20.68
C PHE A 313 5.14 12.04 21.52
N ALA A 314 5.58 11.37 22.57
CA ALA A 314 6.74 11.74 23.38
C ALA A 314 8.03 11.17 22.78
N THR A 315 8.02 9.89 22.38
CA THR A 315 9.11 9.22 21.66
C THR A 315 8.54 8.32 20.56
N VAL A 316 9.39 7.96 19.60
CA VAL A 316 9.08 7.03 18.52
C VAL A 316 10.21 6.01 18.41
N THR A 317 9.89 4.73 18.54
CA THR A 317 10.84 3.63 18.37
C THR A 317 10.42 2.79 17.17
N ILE A 318 11.33 2.65 16.21
CA ILE A 318 11.11 1.89 14.98
C ILE A 318 11.99 0.65 15.02
N LYS A 319 11.36 -0.53 14.98
CA LYS A 319 12.06 -1.83 15.04
C LYS A 319 11.92 -2.56 13.71
N ASN A 320 13.03 -3.06 13.17
CA ASN A 320 13.03 -3.92 11.97
C ASN A 320 12.26 -3.35 10.76
N ALA A 321 12.20 -2.02 10.64
CA ALA A 321 11.54 -1.34 9.54
C ALA A 321 12.55 -0.78 8.55
N PRO A 322 12.16 -0.55 7.28
CA PRO A 322 13.03 0.15 6.35
C PRO A 322 13.36 1.57 6.81
N GLN A 323 14.61 1.99 6.60
CA GLN A 323 15.07 3.35 6.94
C GLN A 323 14.92 4.35 5.79
N SER A 324 14.81 3.87 4.55
CA SER A 324 14.65 4.70 3.35
C SER A 324 14.04 3.87 2.22
N TRP A 325 13.02 4.41 1.56
CA TRP A 325 12.49 3.84 0.32
C TRP A 325 13.48 3.99 -0.83
N THR A 326 14.31 5.05 -0.85
CA THR A 326 15.38 5.22 -1.86
C THR A 326 16.35 4.03 -1.85
N ASN A 327 16.63 3.44 -0.69
CA ASN A 327 17.49 2.26 -0.58
C ASN A 327 16.79 0.96 -1.01
N ILE A 328 15.46 0.88 -0.85
CA ILE A 328 14.68 -0.32 -1.17
C ILE A 328 14.46 -0.49 -2.67
N VAL A 329 14.20 0.59 -3.41
CA VAL A 329 13.76 0.49 -4.81
C VAL A 329 14.77 -0.14 -5.77
N GLY A 330 16.06 -0.13 -5.40
CA GLY A 330 17.14 -0.81 -6.13
C GLY A 330 17.50 -2.18 -5.56
N ASP A 331 16.87 -2.60 -4.47
CA ASP A 331 17.15 -3.89 -3.82
C ASP A 331 16.37 -5.00 -4.51
N GLN A 332 17.09 -6.03 -4.93
CA GLN A 332 16.54 -7.22 -5.59
C GLN A 332 15.82 -8.16 -4.61
N ASN A 333 16.03 -7.97 -3.31
CA ASN A 333 15.49 -8.80 -2.23
C ASN A 333 14.43 -8.08 -1.38
N ALA A 334 13.90 -6.95 -1.85
CA ALA A 334 12.88 -6.18 -1.15
C ALA A 334 11.50 -6.89 -1.13
N GLN A 335 11.34 -7.87 -0.25
CA GLN A 335 10.09 -8.64 -0.09
C GLN A 335 9.10 -7.92 0.83
N GLY A 336 7.80 -8.15 0.62
CA GLY A 336 6.73 -7.76 1.55
C GLY A 336 6.47 -6.25 1.66
N GLN A 337 7.01 -5.42 0.77
CA GLN A 337 6.93 -3.95 0.87
C GLN A 337 5.65 -3.37 0.25
N LEU A 338 4.98 -4.11 -0.64
CA LEU A 338 3.98 -3.56 -1.56
C LEU A 338 2.80 -2.89 -0.86
N ASP A 339 2.31 -3.44 0.25
CA ASP A 339 1.15 -2.91 0.96
C ASP A 339 1.51 -1.77 1.94
N SER A 340 2.77 -1.32 1.92
CA SER A 340 3.34 -0.32 2.84
C SER A 340 4.09 0.81 2.11
N ILE A 341 3.78 1.02 0.83
CA ILE A 341 4.27 2.15 0.03
C ILE A 341 3.21 3.24 -0.17
N VAL A 342 3.69 4.45 -0.48
CA VAL A 342 2.88 5.57 -0.96
C VAL A 342 3.26 5.86 -2.41
N ASN A 343 2.29 5.77 -3.32
CA ASN A 343 2.54 5.99 -4.75
C ASN A 343 3.05 7.40 -5.00
N GLY A 344 4.19 7.52 -5.70
CA GLY A 344 4.82 8.81 -5.98
C GLY A 344 5.58 9.43 -4.79
N ALA A 345 5.71 8.72 -3.65
CA ALA A 345 6.37 9.25 -2.46
C ALA A 345 7.73 9.87 -2.75
N LEU A 346 8.61 9.14 -3.44
CA LEU A 346 9.97 9.62 -3.76
C LEU A 346 9.98 10.87 -4.66
N GLN A 347 8.88 11.33 -5.24
CA GLN A 347 8.84 12.63 -5.91
C GLN A 347 8.75 13.80 -4.90
N VAL A 348 8.32 13.52 -3.66
CA VAL A 348 7.97 14.51 -2.64
C VAL A 348 8.82 14.33 -1.36
N TYR A 349 8.96 13.11 -0.86
CA TYR A 349 9.64 12.77 0.39
C TYR A 349 10.19 11.34 0.41
N ASP A 350 11.00 11.05 1.41
CA ASP A 350 11.44 9.70 1.78
C ASP A 350 11.27 9.50 3.31
N LEU A 351 11.45 8.27 3.82
CA LEU A 351 11.32 7.95 5.24
C LEU A 351 12.22 8.82 6.16
N PRO A 352 13.47 9.18 5.79
CA PRO A 352 14.27 10.11 6.59
C PRO A 352 13.65 11.51 6.75
N ASP A 353 12.84 11.96 5.79
CA ASP A 353 12.10 13.21 5.95
C ASP A 353 11.03 13.09 7.04
N LEU A 354 10.36 11.94 7.15
CA LEU A 354 9.40 11.67 8.22
C LEU A 354 10.09 11.66 9.59
N VAL A 355 11.27 11.02 9.69
CA VAL A 355 12.09 11.02 10.91
C VAL A 355 12.41 12.44 11.34
N ARG A 356 12.86 13.29 10.42
CA ARG A 356 13.15 14.71 10.70
C ARG A 356 11.91 15.47 11.16
N LEU A 357 10.79 15.32 10.45
CA LEU A 357 9.51 15.95 10.81
C LEU A 357 8.94 15.44 12.14
N ALA A 358 9.24 14.21 12.54
CA ALA A 358 8.82 13.67 13.82
C ALA A 358 9.60 14.27 15.00
N GLY A 359 10.77 14.87 14.78
CA GLY A 359 11.65 15.40 15.84
C GLY A 359 13.11 14.93 15.73
N GLY A 360 13.47 14.23 14.65
CA GLY A 360 14.84 13.78 14.41
C GLY A 360 15.32 12.77 15.46
N ALA A 361 16.63 12.71 15.65
CA ALA A 361 17.28 11.75 16.56
C ALA A 361 16.92 11.96 18.04
N ASP A 362 16.44 13.15 18.42
CA ASP A 362 16.02 13.44 19.80
C ASP A 362 14.75 12.67 20.18
N LYS A 363 13.96 12.26 19.18
CA LYS A 363 12.66 11.61 19.39
C LYS A 363 12.54 10.25 18.75
N VAL A 364 13.16 10.06 17.58
CA VAL A 364 13.02 8.84 16.78
C VAL A 364 14.27 7.98 16.93
N LYS A 365 14.08 6.76 17.43
CA LYS A 365 15.14 5.75 17.57
C LYS A 365 14.85 4.56 16.67
N PHE A 366 15.87 4.10 15.95
CA PHE A 366 15.82 2.83 15.24
C PHE A 366 16.49 1.74 16.08
N GLU A 367 15.85 0.58 16.14
CA GLU A 367 16.38 -0.62 16.77
C GLU A 367 16.32 -1.78 15.77
N THR A 368 17.35 -2.62 15.81
CA THR A 368 17.37 -3.88 15.09
C THR A 368 17.42 -4.96 16.15
N THR A 369 16.41 -5.82 16.23
CA THR A 369 16.55 -7.02 17.06
C THR A 369 17.59 -7.89 16.37
N LYS A 370 18.65 -8.24 17.10
CA LYS A 370 19.51 -9.33 16.66
C LYS A 370 18.69 -10.61 16.85
N ASP A 371 18.47 -11.32 15.74
CA ASP A 371 17.97 -12.68 15.77
C ASP A 371 18.88 -13.61 16.58
#